data_AF-A0A954IWF5-F1
#
_entry.id   AF-A0A954IWF5-F1
#
_cell.length_a   1.000
_cell.length_b   1.000
_cell.length_c   1.000
_cell.angle_alpha   90.00
_cell.angle_beta   90.00
_cell.angle_gamma   90.00
#
_symmetry.space_group_name_H-M   'P 1'
#
loop_
_entity.id
_entity.type
_entity.pdbx_description
1 polymer ?
#
loop_
_entity_poly.entity_id
_entity_poly.type
_entity_poly.pdbx_seq_one_letter_code
_entity_poly.pdbx_strand_id
1 'polypeptide(L)'
;EAKAAARADLMAYLLGDAEKRAIFLAHGEAARDVQAAFGDKLQEVRLEQLRGAIDAFSANGARYIGQYRRLSEFGDDLPELLLKLVEETSQIALRRRPQVLMALRDFIRDIKSDKRLEPWVELAENEFEDPQFRLTLIGVLAYGGRTRLYDAKVEQLNKIAEDESKLLAAWTQLVELQSVAERNDEACATYRKVIEHLEPLGDSQQLGVTYYNLACSLEKTKKRDEAFEALESSLRLAGKALAQGTLWQDMDIAGMREDERFLPLCKKFDLEPPRPAKGDARK
;
A
#
# COMPACT_ATOMS: atom_id res chain seq x y z
N GLU A 1 -10.68 -28.68 -29.68
CA GLU A 1 -9.58 -27.71 -29.84
C GLU A 1 -9.90 -26.34 -29.23
N ALA A 2 -11.00 -25.67 -29.58
CA ALA A 2 -11.38 -24.37 -29.00
C ALA A 2 -11.44 -24.33 -27.45
N LYS A 3 -12.02 -25.34 -26.79
CA LYS A 3 -12.01 -25.45 -25.31
C LYS A 3 -10.60 -25.62 -24.72
N ALA A 4 -9.68 -26.27 -25.43
CA ALA A 4 -8.31 -26.46 -24.97
C ALA A 4 -7.49 -25.17 -25.11
N ALA A 5 -7.69 -24.43 -26.21
CA ALA A 5 -7.10 -23.11 -26.40
C ALA A 5 -7.64 -22.09 -25.38
N ALA A 6 -8.95 -22.03 -25.17
CA ALA A 6 -9.57 -21.21 -24.13
C ALA A 6 -9.01 -21.54 -22.73
N ARG A 7 -8.82 -22.82 -22.41
CA ARG A 7 -8.20 -23.23 -21.14
C ARG A 7 -6.74 -22.81 -21.01
N ALA A 8 -5.95 -22.86 -22.09
CA ALA A 8 -4.56 -22.45 -22.10
C ALA A 8 -4.42 -20.92 -21.92
N ASP A 9 -5.21 -20.14 -22.65
CA ASP A 9 -5.23 -18.67 -22.51
C ASP A 9 -5.78 -18.25 -21.15
N LEU A 10 -6.73 -18.98 -20.58
CA LEU A 10 -7.21 -18.77 -19.21
C LEU A 10 -6.11 -19.02 -18.17
N MET A 11 -5.32 -20.07 -18.32
CA MET A 11 -4.20 -20.34 -17.42
C MET A 11 -3.11 -19.26 -17.54
N ALA A 12 -2.86 -18.76 -18.75
CA ALA A 12 -1.92 -17.67 -18.95
C ALA A 12 -2.45 -16.34 -18.36
N TYR A 13 -3.75 -16.05 -18.52
CA TYR A 13 -4.42 -14.93 -17.85
C TYR A 13 -4.32 -15.03 -16.33
N LEU A 14 -4.63 -16.20 -15.77
CA LEU A 14 -4.45 -16.43 -14.35
C LEU A 14 -3.01 -16.14 -13.95
N LEU A 15 -2.00 -16.59 -14.68
CA LEU A 15 -0.59 -16.30 -14.37
C LEU A 15 -0.17 -14.81 -14.51
N GLY A 16 -1.12 -13.88 -14.66
CA GLY A 16 -0.90 -12.44 -14.62
C GLY A 16 -0.73 -11.79 -15.99
N ASP A 17 -0.99 -12.52 -17.08
CA ASP A 17 -0.93 -11.97 -18.43
C ASP A 17 -2.26 -11.30 -18.80
N ALA A 18 -2.34 -9.98 -18.59
CA ALA A 18 -3.54 -9.21 -18.88
C ALA A 18 -3.93 -9.23 -20.38
N GLU A 19 -2.98 -9.37 -21.30
CA GLU A 19 -3.27 -9.50 -22.73
C GLU A 19 -4.01 -10.81 -23.02
N LYS A 20 -3.70 -11.86 -22.25
CA LYS A 20 -4.38 -13.16 -22.34
C LYS A 20 -5.81 -13.12 -21.83
N ARG A 21 -6.22 -12.11 -21.04
CA ARG A 21 -7.64 -11.91 -20.68
C ARG A 21 -8.49 -11.63 -21.91
N ALA A 22 -8.05 -10.71 -22.76
CA ALA A 22 -8.77 -10.34 -23.98
C ALA A 22 -8.84 -11.52 -24.96
N ILE A 23 -7.73 -12.26 -25.08
CA ILE A 23 -7.64 -13.47 -25.91
C ILE A 23 -8.56 -14.57 -25.35
N PHE A 24 -8.58 -14.78 -24.03
CA PHE A 24 -9.50 -15.73 -23.38
C PHE A 24 -10.96 -15.39 -23.69
N LEU A 25 -11.36 -14.13 -23.49
CA LEU A 25 -12.73 -13.67 -23.73
C LEU A 25 -13.14 -13.79 -25.22
N ALA A 26 -12.18 -13.69 -26.15
CA ALA A 26 -12.41 -13.87 -27.58
C ALA A 26 -12.83 -15.30 -27.97
N HIS A 27 -12.65 -16.31 -27.09
CA HIS A 27 -13.12 -17.68 -27.34
C HIS A 27 -14.63 -17.88 -27.14
N GLY A 28 -15.38 -16.84 -26.75
CA GLY A 28 -16.85 -16.83 -26.78
C GLY A 28 -17.49 -17.92 -25.89
N GLU A 29 -18.28 -18.81 -26.48
CA GLU A 29 -18.99 -19.88 -25.77
C GLU A 29 -18.04 -20.86 -25.06
N ALA A 30 -16.87 -21.15 -25.66
CA ALA A 30 -15.87 -21.98 -25.02
C ALA A 30 -15.27 -21.32 -23.76
N ALA A 31 -15.13 -19.99 -23.75
CA ALA A 31 -14.71 -19.25 -22.56
C ALA A 31 -15.76 -19.33 -21.46
N ARG A 32 -17.05 -19.18 -21.80
CA ARG A 32 -18.16 -19.31 -20.84
C ARG A 32 -18.26 -20.71 -20.26
N ASP A 33 -18.13 -21.75 -21.08
CA ASP A 33 -18.15 -23.15 -20.62
C ASP A 33 -17.00 -23.45 -19.66
N VAL A 34 -15.80 -22.95 -19.96
CA VAL A 34 -14.63 -23.13 -19.08
C VAL A 34 -14.81 -22.30 -17.80
N GLN A 35 -15.35 -21.09 -17.89
CA GLN A 35 -15.63 -20.27 -16.71
C GLN A 35 -16.74 -20.88 -15.84
N ALA A 36 -17.76 -21.50 -16.43
CA ALA A 36 -18.79 -22.21 -15.68
C ALA A 36 -18.25 -23.50 -15.03
N ALA A 37 -17.33 -24.19 -15.69
CA ALA A 37 -16.74 -25.44 -15.18
C ALA A 37 -15.66 -25.21 -14.11
N PHE A 38 -14.98 -24.06 -14.11
CA PHE A 38 -13.85 -23.78 -13.23
C PHE A 38 -13.97 -22.48 -12.43
N GLY A 39 -15.09 -21.76 -12.52
CA GLY A 39 -15.28 -20.40 -11.99
C GLY A 39 -14.75 -20.19 -10.58
N ASP A 40 -15.15 -21.05 -9.66
CA ASP A 40 -14.74 -20.98 -8.24
C ASP A 40 -13.22 -21.16 -8.09
N LYS A 41 -12.65 -22.16 -8.78
CA LYS A 41 -11.22 -22.46 -8.74
C LYS A 41 -10.38 -21.36 -9.40
N LEU A 42 -10.89 -20.74 -10.46
CA LEU A 42 -10.24 -19.60 -11.11
C LEU A 42 -10.24 -18.37 -10.20
N GLN A 43 -11.35 -18.14 -9.50
CA GLN A 43 -11.47 -17.05 -8.54
C GLN A 43 -10.51 -17.26 -7.36
N GLU A 44 -10.38 -18.49 -6.84
CA GLU A 44 -9.41 -18.84 -5.80
C GLU A 44 -7.96 -18.56 -6.23
N VAL A 45 -7.57 -19.00 -7.44
CA VAL A 45 -6.22 -18.74 -7.98
C VAL A 45 -5.95 -17.25 -8.10
N ARG A 46 -6.92 -16.49 -8.63
CA ARG A 46 -6.82 -15.04 -8.78
C ARG A 46 -6.71 -14.33 -7.42
N LEU A 47 -7.47 -14.77 -6.41
CA LEU A 47 -7.38 -14.24 -5.05
C LEU A 47 -6.00 -14.52 -4.44
N GLU A 48 -5.43 -15.70 -4.67
CA GLU A 48 -4.11 -16.03 -4.15
C GLU A 48 -2.99 -15.20 -4.80
N GLN A 49 -3.08 -14.96 -6.10
CA GLN A 49 -2.16 -14.09 -6.81
C GLN A 49 -2.29 -12.63 -6.37
N LEU A 50 -3.53 -12.18 -6.11
CA LEU A 50 -3.79 -10.86 -5.56
C LEU A 50 -3.14 -10.71 -4.18
N ARG A 51 -3.26 -11.72 -3.30
CA ARG A 51 -2.57 -11.74 -2.00
C ARG A 51 -1.05 -11.66 -2.16
N GLY A 52 -0.47 -12.47 -3.04
CA GLY A 52 0.97 -12.45 -3.32
C GLY A 52 1.46 -11.09 -3.84
N ALA A 53 0.66 -10.44 -4.69
CA ALA A 53 0.98 -9.10 -5.18
C ALA A 53 0.92 -8.04 -4.05
N ILE A 54 -0.10 -8.09 -3.19
CA ILE A 54 -0.23 -7.21 -2.02
C ILE A 54 0.96 -7.40 -1.06
N ASP A 55 1.35 -8.64 -0.78
CA ASP A 55 2.51 -8.96 0.06
C ASP A 55 3.80 -8.36 -0.57
N ALA A 56 3.99 -8.50 -1.89
CA ALA A 56 5.14 -7.95 -2.59
C ALA A 56 5.20 -6.41 -2.55
N PHE A 57 4.06 -5.72 -2.71
CA PHE A 57 4.02 -4.26 -2.66
C PHE A 57 4.30 -3.69 -1.28
N SER A 58 4.00 -4.44 -0.21
CA SER A 58 4.17 -3.99 1.18
C SER A 58 5.48 -4.44 1.83
N ALA A 59 6.25 -5.31 1.18
CA ALA A 59 7.39 -6.02 1.78
C ALA A 59 8.52 -5.12 2.33
N ASN A 60 8.70 -3.92 1.79
CA ASN A 60 9.78 -3.01 2.20
C ASN A 60 9.37 -1.98 3.26
N GLY A 61 8.10 -1.98 3.69
CA GLY A 61 7.59 -1.05 4.71
C GLY A 61 7.40 0.40 4.24
N ALA A 62 7.70 0.72 2.97
CA ALA A 62 7.32 1.98 2.37
C ALA A 62 5.79 2.07 2.27
N ARG A 63 5.26 3.26 2.56
CA ARG A 63 3.82 3.56 2.46
C ARG A 63 3.63 4.87 1.71
N TYR A 64 2.88 4.82 0.62
CA TYR A 64 2.59 6.00 -0.20
C TYR A 64 1.24 5.84 -0.93
N ILE A 65 0.68 6.94 -1.44
CA ILE A 65 -0.56 6.88 -2.23
C ILE A 65 -0.30 6.17 -3.55
N GLY A 66 -1.18 5.24 -3.90
CA GLY A 66 -1.11 4.56 -5.19
C GLY A 66 -0.09 3.44 -5.26
N GLN A 67 0.49 3.03 -4.12
CA GLN A 67 1.34 1.86 -3.95
C GLN A 67 0.75 0.61 -4.60
N TYR A 68 -0.58 0.49 -4.61
CA TYR A 68 -1.27 -0.69 -5.13
C TYR A 68 -1.91 -0.46 -6.51
N ARG A 69 -1.69 0.69 -7.18
CA ARG A 69 -2.33 1.00 -8.48
C ARG A 69 -2.10 -0.05 -9.57
N ARG A 70 -0.94 -0.72 -9.55
CA ARG A 70 -0.61 -1.80 -10.49
C ARG A 70 -1.52 -3.02 -10.33
N LEU A 71 -2.21 -3.18 -9.20
CA LEU A 71 -3.23 -4.21 -9.06
C LEU A 71 -4.40 -4.02 -10.03
N SER A 72 -4.56 -2.87 -10.68
CA SER A 72 -5.53 -2.70 -11.78
C SER A 72 -5.34 -3.73 -12.91
N GLU A 73 -4.15 -4.30 -13.06
CA GLU A 73 -3.86 -5.43 -13.98
C GLU A 73 -4.74 -6.66 -13.67
N PHE A 74 -5.24 -6.81 -12.44
CA PHE A 74 -6.09 -7.92 -12.04
C PHE A 74 -7.52 -7.81 -12.60
N GLY A 75 -7.98 -6.65 -13.09
CA GLY A 75 -9.29 -6.48 -13.73
C GLY A 75 -10.23 -5.50 -13.02
N ASP A 76 -11.34 -5.18 -13.69
CA ASP A 76 -12.26 -4.10 -13.29
C ASP A 76 -13.07 -4.38 -12.02
N ASP A 77 -13.25 -5.66 -11.66
CA ASP A 77 -13.89 -6.14 -10.43
C ASP A 77 -12.93 -6.25 -9.25
N LEU A 78 -11.73 -5.66 -9.35
CA LEU A 78 -10.73 -5.63 -8.29
C LEU A 78 -11.28 -5.05 -6.96
N PRO A 79 -12.04 -3.93 -6.93
CA PRO A 79 -12.61 -3.43 -5.69
C PRO A 79 -13.48 -4.47 -4.98
N GLU A 80 -14.28 -5.23 -5.72
CA GLU A 80 -15.14 -6.29 -5.18
C GLU A 80 -14.32 -7.47 -4.65
N LEU A 81 -13.19 -7.82 -5.29
CA LEU A 81 -12.27 -8.83 -4.76
C LEU A 81 -11.57 -8.36 -3.48
N LEU A 82 -11.12 -7.11 -3.45
CA LEU A 82 -10.49 -6.53 -2.26
C LEU A 82 -11.47 -6.44 -1.09
N LEU A 83 -12.73 -6.06 -1.34
CA LEU A 83 -13.80 -6.10 -0.32
C LEU A 83 -13.98 -7.50 0.25
N LYS A 84 -14.07 -8.53 -0.61
CA LYS A 84 -14.14 -9.93 -0.15
C LYS A 84 -12.95 -10.31 0.72
N LEU A 85 -11.72 -9.92 0.33
CA LEU A 85 -10.51 -10.19 1.10
C LEU A 85 -10.50 -9.47 2.45
N VAL A 86 -11.12 -8.28 2.57
CA VAL A 86 -11.28 -7.59 3.87
C VAL A 86 -12.26 -8.33 4.78
N GLU A 87 -13.26 -9.00 4.22
CA GLU A 87 -14.28 -9.75 4.97
C GLU A 87 -13.83 -11.17 5.36
N GLU A 88 -12.68 -11.64 4.85
CA GLU A 88 -12.14 -12.94 5.20
C GLU A 88 -11.69 -13.03 6.66
N THR A 89 -12.28 -13.97 7.39
CA THR A 89 -12.02 -14.18 8.83
C THR A 89 -11.04 -15.33 9.11
N SER A 90 -10.48 -15.97 8.07
CA SER A 90 -9.48 -17.03 8.27
C SER A 90 -8.22 -16.46 8.93
N GLN A 91 -7.59 -17.20 9.86
CA GLN A 91 -6.42 -16.70 10.59
C GLN A 91 -5.27 -16.25 9.68
N ILE A 92 -5.10 -16.91 8.52
CA ILE A 92 -4.09 -16.56 7.51
C ILE A 92 -4.46 -15.25 6.81
N ALA A 93 -5.75 -15.01 6.54
CA ALA A 93 -6.24 -13.78 5.94
C ALA A 93 -6.18 -12.59 6.91
N LEU A 94 -6.44 -12.80 8.21
CA LEU A 94 -6.46 -11.73 9.23
C LEU A 94 -5.19 -10.89 9.22
N ARG A 95 -4.01 -11.51 9.08
CA ARG A 95 -2.72 -10.78 9.07
C ARG A 95 -2.53 -9.86 7.87
N ARG A 96 -3.26 -10.10 6.77
CA ARG A 96 -3.15 -9.35 5.51
C ARG A 96 -4.21 -8.28 5.35
N ARG A 97 -5.28 -8.32 6.16
CA ARG A 97 -6.38 -7.35 6.08
C ARG A 97 -5.90 -5.89 6.12
N PRO A 98 -4.90 -5.49 6.93
CA PRO A 98 -4.35 -4.13 6.86
C PRO A 98 -3.86 -3.74 5.45
N GLN A 99 -3.09 -4.60 4.79
CA GLN A 99 -2.56 -4.33 3.44
C GLN A 99 -3.66 -4.37 2.39
N VAL A 100 -4.67 -5.24 2.55
CA VAL A 100 -5.85 -5.25 1.67
C VAL A 100 -6.65 -3.96 1.80
N LEU A 101 -6.82 -3.43 3.03
CA LEU A 101 -7.46 -2.11 3.25
C LEU A 101 -6.69 -0.99 2.55
N MET A 102 -5.36 -1.00 2.66
CA MET A 102 -4.49 -0.04 1.98
C MET A 102 -4.61 -0.14 0.45
N ALA A 103 -4.65 -1.36 -0.08
CA ALA A 103 -4.89 -1.56 -1.50
C ALA A 103 -6.26 -1.01 -1.92
N LEU A 104 -7.32 -1.33 -1.16
CA LEU A 104 -8.66 -0.86 -1.48
C LEU A 104 -8.78 0.67 -1.42
N ARG A 105 -8.09 1.32 -0.47
CA ARG A 105 -8.01 2.79 -0.37
C ARG A 105 -7.54 3.42 -1.68
N ASP A 106 -6.59 2.80 -2.38
CA ASP A 106 -6.07 3.30 -3.66
C ASP A 106 -7.08 3.17 -4.83
N PHE A 107 -8.15 2.38 -4.67
CA PHE A 107 -9.16 2.12 -5.71
C PHE A 107 -10.56 2.68 -5.43
N ILE A 108 -10.93 2.94 -4.18
CA ILE A 108 -12.23 3.54 -3.87
C ILE A 108 -12.18 5.05 -4.12
N ARG A 109 -12.93 5.51 -5.11
CA ARG A 109 -12.98 6.93 -5.53
C ARG A 109 -13.72 7.85 -4.56
N ASP A 110 -14.69 7.33 -3.81
CA ASP A 110 -15.49 8.11 -2.86
C ASP A 110 -15.78 7.33 -1.57
N ILE A 111 -14.73 7.14 -0.76
CA ILE A 111 -14.81 6.47 0.55
C ILE A 111 -15.83 7.17 1.47
N LYS A 112 -16.04 8.48 1.29
CA LYS A 112 -16.95 9.26 2.12
C LYS A 112 -18.40 8.80 1.97
N SER A 113 -18.84 8.55 0.74
CA SER A 113 -20.23 8.22 0.43
C SER A 113 -20.48 6.73 0.15
N ASP A 114 -19.42 5.91 0.09
CA ASP A 114 -19.54 4.48 -0.19
C ASP A 114 -20.20 3.74 0.98
N LYS A 115 -21.51 3.46 0.81
CA LYS A 115 -22.32 2.74 1.79
C LYS A 115 -21.83 1.32 2.07
N ARG A 116 -21.01 0.74 1.19
CA ARG A 116 -20.40 -0.58 1.43
C ARG A 116 -19.45 -0.57 2.63
N LEU A 117 -19.02 0.61 3.07
CA LEU A 117 -18.13 0.79 4.20
C LEU A 117 -18.86 0.99 5.54
N GLU A 118 -20.21 0.97 5.59
CA GLU A 118 -20.92 1.07 6.86
C GLU A 118 -20.61 -0.08 7.85
N PRO A 119 -20.58 -1.36 7.43
CA PRO A 119 -20.19 -2.46 8.33
C PRO A 119 -18.78 -2.29 8.90
N TRP A 120 -17.94 -1.48 8.26
CA TRP A 120 -16.56 -1.29 8.68
C TRP A 120 -16.42 -0.35 9.86
N VAL A 121 -17.40 0.53 10.10
CA VAL A 121 -17.43 1.35 11.31
C VAL A 121 -17.59 0.44 12.53
N GLU A 122 -18.51 -0.52 12.45
CA GLU A 122 -18.72 -1.51 13.52
C GLU A 122 -17.48 -2.38 13.73
N LEU A 123 -16.80 -2.79 12.66
CA LEU A 123 -15.53 -3.53 12.75
C LEU A 123 -14.40 -2.70 13.38
N ALA A 124 -14.33 -1.40 13.09
CA ALA A 124 -13.33 -0.51 13.68
C ALA A 124 -13.52 -0.32 15.19
N GLU A 125 -14.78 -0.38 15.67
CA GLU A 125 -15.13 -0.29 17.09
C GLU A 125 -15.02 -1.64 17.83
N ASN A 126 -15.05 -2.77 17.13
CA ASN A 126 -15.05 -4.10 17.72
C ASN A 126 -13.73 -4.42 18.45
N GLU A 127 -13.74 -4.58 19.78
CA GLU A 127 -12.52 -4.86 20.56
C GLU A 127 -11.92 -6.26 20.35
N PHE A 128 -12.69 -7.19 19.78
CA PHE A 128 -12.22 -8.54 19.47
C PHE A 128 -11.54 -8.64 18.11
N GLU A 129 -11.57 -7.57 17.31
CA GLU A 129 -10.87 -7.51 16.04
C GLU A 129 -9.38 -7.21 16.20
N ASP A 130 -8.60 -7.62 15.20
CA ASP A 130 -7.15 -7.45 15.19
C ASP A 130 -6.77 -5.96 15.38
N PRO A 131 -5.92 -5.61 16.36
CA PRO A 131 -5.59 -4.21 16.66
C PRO A 131 -5.00 -3.45 15.46
N GLN A 132 -4.19 -4.12 14.64
CA GLN A 132 -3.54 -3.51 13.48
C GLN A 132 -4.54 -3.26 12.35
N PHE A 133 -5.43 -4.22 12.13
CA PHE A 133 -6.55 -4.08 11.21
C PHE A 133 -7.43 -2.90 11.61
N ARG A 134 -7.83 -2.80 12.88
CA ARG A 134 -8.64 -1.68 13.37
C ARG A 134 -7.94 -0.34 13.20
N LEU A 135 -6.66 -0.25 13.56
CA LEU A 135 -5.86 0.97 13.40
C LEU A 135 -5.85 1.43 11.93
N THR A 136 -5.60 0.50 11.01
CA THR A 136 -5.58 0.77 9.57
C THR A 136 -6.96 1.17 9.06
N LEU A 137 -8.02 0.50 9.53
CA LEU A 137 -9.40 0.77 9.15
C LEU A 137 -9.84 2.16 9.59
N ILE A 138 -9.52 2.56 10.83
CA ILE A 138 -9.76 3.91 11.33
C ILE A 138 -9.05 4.94 10.44
N GLY A 139 -7.81 4.68 10.04
CA GLY A 139 -7.07 5.52 9.10
C GLY A 139 -7.76 5.66 7.74
N VAL A 140 -8.21 4.55 7.14
CA VAL A 140 -8.91 4.55 5.84
C VAL A 140 -10.25 5.29 5.93
N LEU A 141 -11.01 5.09 7.00
CA LEU A 141 -12.26 5.81 7.26
C LEU A 141 -12.00 7.32 7.40
N ALA A 142 -10.93 7.70 8.10
CA ALA A 142 -10.54 9.11 8.28
C ALA A 142 -10.06 9.76 6.97
N TYR A 143 -9.34 9.01 6.12
CA TYR A 143 -9.01 9.44 4.76
C TYR A 143 -10.29 9.72 3.93
N GLY A 144 -11.35 8.91 4.13
CA GLY A 144 -12.69 9.16 3.61
C GLY A 144 -13.49 10.26 4.31
N GLY A 145 -12.92 10.95 5.29
CA GLY A 145 -13.58 12.05 6.03
C GLY A 145 -14.42 11.63 7.25
N ARG A 146 -14.44 10.35 7.63
CA ARG A 146 -15.06 9.86 8.88
C ARG A 146 -14.05 9.93 10.03
N THR A 147 -13.88 11.11 10.64
CA THR A 147 -12.76 11.36 11.56
C THR A 147 -13.01 11.02 13.03
N ARG A 148 -14.26 10.78 13.46
CA ARG A 148 -14.59 10.58 14.88
C ARG A 148 -13.72 9.51 15.56
N LEU A 149 -13.57 8.34 14.93
CA LEU A 149 -12.75 7.26 15.47
C LEU A 149 -11.25 7.58 15.41
N TYR A 150 -10.82 8.37 14.42
CA TYR A 150 -9.44 8.85 14.31
C TYR A 150 -9.12 9.78 15.47
N ASP A 151 -9.96 10.79 15.72
CA ASP A 151 -9.74 11.78 16.79
C ASP A 151 -9.65 11.08 18.17
N ALA A 152 -10.59 10.16 18.44
CA ALA A 152 -10.59 9.36 19.66
C ALA A 152 -9.34 8.45 19.78
N LYS A 153 -8.88 7.85 18.67
CA LYS A 153 -7.70 6.99 18.67
C LYS A 153 -6.41 7.79 18.86
N VAL A 154 -6.31 8.98 18.27
CA VAL A 154 -5.18 9.91 18.47
C VAL A 154 -5.10 10.33 19.94
N GLU A 155 -6.23 10.71 20.55
CA GLU A 155 -6.28 11.06 21.98
C GLU A 155 -5.82 9.89 22.86
N GLN A 156 -6.33 8.68 22.59
CA GLN A 156 -5.92 7.47 23.31
C GLN A 156 -4.42 7.21 23.18
N LEU A 157 -3.85 7.28 21.97
CA LEU A 157 -2.44 7.02 21.74
C LEU A 157 -1.54 8.08 22.39
N ASN A 158 -1.95 9.36 22.37
CA ASN A 158 -1.23 10.41 23.07
C ASN A 158 -1.23 10.18 24.59
N LYS A 159 -2.34 9.72 25.17
CA LYS A 159 -2.39 9.36 26.59
C LYS A 159 -1.50 8.15 26.92
N ILE A 160 -1.44 7.14 26.05
CA ILE A 160 -0.52 6.00 26.23
C ILE A 160 0.94 6.48 26.17
N ALA A 161 1.22 7.46 25.31
CA ALA A 161 2.53 8.09 25.19
C ALA A 161 2.91 8.98 26.40
N GLU A 162 2.07 9.14 27.43
CA GLU A 162 2.51 9.74 28.69
C GLU A 162 3.35 8.75 29.54
N ASP A 163 3.24 7.45 29.26
CA ASP A 163 4.06 6.40 29.86
C ASP A 163 5.31 6.15 29.00
N GLU A 164 6.48 6.54 29.52
CA GLU A 164 7.78 6.42 28.85
C GLU A 164 8.06 4.98 28.35
N SER A 165 7.58 3.96 29.08
CA SER A 165 7.77 2.56 28.69
C SER A 165 6.96 2.13 27.47
N LYS A 166 5.94 2.90 27.08
CA LYS A 166 5.02 2.63 25.96
C LYS A 166 5.10 3.65 24.83
N LEU A 167 5.85 4.73 25.07
CA LEU A 167 5.99 5.90 24.20
C LEU A 167 6.23 5.57 22.73
N LEU A 168 7.29 4.83 22.44
CA LEU A 168 7.70 4.49 21.07
C LEU A 168 6.63 3.65 20.36
N ALA A 169 6.02 2.70 21.06
CA ALA A 169 4.95 1.87 20.50
C ALA A 169 3.70 2.69 20.20
N ALA A 170 3.35 3.65 21.05
CA ALA A 170 2.24 4.57 20.84
C ALA A 170 2.49 5.50 19.65
N TRP A 171 3.67 6.10 19.54
CA TRP A 171 4.01 6.95 18.40
C TRP A 171 4.14 6.19 17.09
N THR A 172 4.60 4.95 17.11
CA THR A 172 4.64 4.09 15.91
C THR A 172 3.22 3.83 15.39
N GLN A 173 2.27 3.54 16.28
CA GLN A 173 0.86 3.40 15.89
C GLN A 173 0.25 4.73 15.45
N LEU A 174 0.60 5.83 16.11
CA LEU A 174 0.09 7.16 15.78
C LEU A 174 0.53 7.60 14.40
N VAL A 175 1.80 7.41 14.05
CA VAL A 175 2.32 7.81 12.74
C VAL A 175 1.77 6.93 11.63
N GLU A 176 1.54 5.65 11.89
CA GLU A 176 0.85 4.78 10.95
C GLU A 176 -0.59 5.26 10.70
N LEU A 177 -1.34 5.53 11.76
CA LEU A 177 -2.70 6.05 11.67
C LEU A 177 -2.75 7.36 10.86
N GLN A 178 -1.86 8.31 11.18
CA GLN A 178 -1.74 9.60 10.49
C GLN A 178 -1.38 9.45 9.02
N SER A 179 -0.47 8.52 8.69
CA SER A 179 -0.04 8.26 7.31
C SER A 179 -1.17 7.65 6.48
N VAL A 180 -1.90 6.67 7.03
CA VAL A 180 -3.04 6.07 6.33
C VAL A 180 -4.14 7.10 6.10
N ALA A 181 -4.39 7.96 7.09
CA ALA A 181 -5.38 9.03 7.05
C ALA A 181 -4.97 10.28 6.25
N GLU A 182 -3.77 10.29 5.65
CA GLU A 182 -3.22 11.42 4.89
C GLU A 182 -3.08 12.73 5.69
N ARG A 183 -2.86 12.61 7.00
CA ARG A 183 -2.58 13.73 7.92
C ARG A 183 -1.09 14.05 7.91
N ASN A 184 -0.57 14.43 6.74
CA ASN A 184 0.86 14.49 6.47
C ASN A 184 1.65 15.44 7.40
N ASP A 185 1.10 16.60 7.79
CA ASP A 185 1.77 17.49 8.75
C ASP A 185 1.88 16.87 10.15
N GLU A 186 0.83 16.20 10.61
CA GLU A 186 0.83 15.47 11.88
C GLU A 186 1.78 14.27 11.82
N ALA A 187 1.77 13.52 10.72
CA ALA A 187 2.68 12.41 10.48
C ALA A 187 4.14 12.86 10.51
N CYS A 188 4.49 13.98 9.86
CA CYS A 188 5.84 14.55 9.91
C CYS A 188 6.29 14.84 11.35
N ALA A 189 5.41 15.42 12.18
CA ALA A 189 5.75 15.72 13.57
C ALA A 189 5.99 14.43 14.38
N THR A 190 5.16 13.40 14.20
CA THR A 190 5.31 12.12 14.89
C THR A 190 6.52 11.33 14.38
N TYR A 191 6.80 11.35 13.08
CA TYR A 191 7.98 10.71 12.50
C TYR A 191 9.27 11.24 13.12
N ARG A 192 9.40 12.56 13.32
CA ARG A 192 10.57 13.14 13.96
C ARG A 192 10.75 12.60 15.39
N LYS A 193 9.68 12.52 16.18
CA LYS A 193 9.71 11.93 17.53
C LYS A 193 10.15 10.46 17.52
N VAL A 194 9.62 9.67 16.57
CA VAL A 194 10.00 8.26 16.40
C VAL A 194 11.48 8.14 16.04
N ILE A 195 11.97 8.96 15.11
CA ILE A 195 13.38 8.98 14.69
C ILE A 195 14.29 9.33 15.87
N GLU A 196 14.00 10.40 16.60
CA GLU A 196 14.76 10.82 17.79
C GLU A 196 14.91 9.69 18.83
N HIS A 197 13.91 8.82 18.94
CA HIS A 197 13.93 7.68 19.87
C HIS A 197 14.57 6.41 19.30
N LEU A 198 14.48 6.20 17.99
CA LEU A 198 15.08 5.04 17.33
C LEU A 198 16.59 5.23 17.07
N GLU A 199 17.06 6.45 16.86
CA GLU A 199 18.46 6.76 16.56
C GLU A 199 19.45 6.18 17.58
N PRO A 200 19.25 6.34 18.90
CA PRO A 200 20.14 5.76 19.91
C PRO A 200 20.11 4.22 19.94
N LEU A 201 19.04 3.60 19.44
CA LEU A 201 18.88 2.15 19.44
C LEU A 201 19.62 1.46 18.28
N GLY A 202 20.03 2.22 17.26
CA GLY A 202 20.83 1.71 16.14
C GLY A 202 20.08 0.78 15.18
N ASP A 203 18.74 0.75 15.20
CA ASP A 203 17.94 -0.03 14.24
C ASP A 203 17.93 0.66 12.86
N SER A 204 19.03 0.46 12.12
CA SER A 204 19.26 1.09 10.82
C SER A 204 18.18 0.77 9.79
N GLN A 205 17.59 -0.42 9.80
CA GLN A 205 16.55 -0.79 8.84
C GLN A 205 15.25 -0.07 9.14
N GLN A 206 14.77 -0.12 10.39
CA GLN A 206 13.54 0.56 10.79
C GLN A 206 13.66 2.08 10.64
N LEU A 207 14.81 2.65 11.03
CA LEU A 207 15.11 4.06 10.82
C LEU A 207 15.08 4.43 9.34
N GLY A 208 15.72 3.64 8.48
CA GLY A 208 15.75 3.92 7.04
C GLY A 208 14.36 3.95 6.41
N VAL A 209 13.46 3.04 6.81
CA VAL A 209 12.04 3.05 6.38
C VAL A 209 11.28 4.25 6.95
N THR A 210 11.56 4.62 8.20
CA THR A 210 10.91 5.76 8.86
C THR A 210 11.29 7.08 8.20
N TYR A 211 12.58 7.25 7.86
CA TYR A 211 13.06 8.37 7.07
C TYR A 211 12.45 8.43 5.66
N TYR A 212 12.22 7.28 5.00
CA TYR A 212 11.58 7.24 3.69
C TYR A 212 10.14 7.77 3.75
N ASN A 213 9.35 7.27 4.70
CA ASN A 213 7.95 7.66 4.83
C ASN A 213 7.82 9.12 5.32
N LEU A 214 8.80 9.60 6.10
CA LEU A 214 8.92 11.02 6.42
C LEU A 214 9.16 11.86 5.15
N ALA A 215 10.07 11.45 4.27
CA ALA A 215 10.31 12.16 3.01
C ALA A 215 9.04 12.26 2.14
N CYS A 216 8.25 11.19 2.06
CA CYS A 216 6.95 11.19 1.37
C CYS A 216 5.99 12.22 1.99
N SER A 217 5.86 12.23 3.32
CA SER A 217 4.98 13.17 4.04
C SER A 217 5.44 14.63 3.88
N LEU A 218 6.76 14.88 3.87
CA LEU A 218 7.34 16.21 3.68
C LEU A 218 7.11 16.73 2.26
N GLU A 219 7.28 15.90 1.23
CA GLU A 219 7.02 16.33 -0.15
C GLU A 219 5.53 16.67 -0.37
N LYS A 220 4.63 15.90 0.22
CA LYS A 220 3.18 16.17 0.17
C LYS A 220 2.81 17.49 0.86
N THR A 221 3.54 17.86 1.91
CA THR A 221 3.41 19.15 2.61
C THR A 221 4.29 20.26 2.03
N LYS A 222 4.89 20.04 0.85
CA LYS A 222 5.72 20.99 0.11
C LYS A 222 6.99 21.45 0.83
N LYS A 223 7.46 20.69 1.81
CA LYS A 223 8.73 20.89 2.53
C LYS A 223 9.86 20.14 1.82
N ARG A 224 10.08 20.47 0.55
CA ARG A 224 10.92 19.67 -0.36
C ARG A 224 12.37 19.55 0.07
N ASP A 225 12.94 20.61 0.64
CA ASP A 225 14.33 20.59 1.10
C ASP A 225 14.51 19.58 2.24
N GLU A 226 13.63 19.61 3.22
CA GLU A 226 13.58 18.62 4.30
C GLU A 226 13.28 17.21 3.75
N ALA A 227 12.45 17.09 2.71
CA ALA A 227 12.16 15.79 2.07
C ALA A 227 13.43 15.18 1.45
N PHE A 228 14.29 15.99 0.82
CA PHE A 228 15.58 15.53 0.30
C PHE A 228 16.53 15.07 1.40
N GLU A 229 16.59 15.79 2.52
CA GLU A 229 17.40 15.41 3.68
C GLU A 229 16.92 14.06 4.26
N ALA A 230 15.61 13.91 4.45
CA ALA A 230 15.01 12.67 4.93
C ALA A 230 15.24 11.50 3.96
N LEU A 231 15.08 11.72 2.65
CA LEU A 231 15.34 10.71 1.64
C LEU A 231 16.81 10.29 1.63
N GLU A 232 17.75 11.24 1.71
CA GLU A 232 19.17 10.91 1.79
C GLU A 232 19.50 10.06 3.03
N SER A 233 18.94 10.40 4.19
CA SER A 233 19.09 9.62 5.43
C SER A 233 18.52 8.20 5.27
N SER A 234 17.35 8.08 4.63
CA SER A 234 16.76 6.78 4.30
C SER A 234 17.70 5.91 3.45
N LEU A 235 18.24 6.48 2.37
CA LEU A 235 19.14 5.77 1.46
C LEU A 235 20.44 5.33 2.12
N ARG A 236 20.96 6.15 3.05
CA ARG A 236 22.16 5.83 3.83
C ARG A 236 21.96 4.64 4.76
N LEU A 237 20.75 4.50 5.32
CA LEU A 237 20.43 3.52 6.35
C LEU A 237 19.84 2.21 5.79
N ALA A 238 18.83 2.30 4.92
CA ALA A 238 18.16 1.14 4.33
C ALA A 238 18.83 0.63 3.05
N GLY A 239 19.71 1.43 2.44
CA GLY A 239 20.41 1.08 1.21
C GLY A 239 19.47 0.86 0.01
N LYS A 240 19.98 0.14 -1.00
CA LYS A 240 19.28 -0.06 -2.27
C LYS A 240 17.99 -0.87 -2.16
N ALA A 241 17.87 -1.73 -1.15
CA ALA A 241 16.75 -2.66 -1.02
C ALA A 241 15.40 -1.95 -0.86
N LEU A 242 15.37 -0.82 -0.14
CA LEU A 242 14.17 0.01 0.00
C LEU A 242 13.90 0.87 -1.25
N ALA A 243 14.96 1.35 -1.88
CA ALA A 243 14.91 2.39 -2.89
C ALA A 243 14.68 1.88 -4.32
N GLN A 244 15.21 0.68 -4.63
CA GLN A 244 15.18 0.14 -5.98
C GLN A 244 13.74 -0.20 -6.39
N GLY A 245 13.24 0.49 -7.41
CA GLY A 245 11.87 0.33 -7.92
C GLY A 245 10.84 1.22 -7.21
N THR A 246 10.89 1.33 -5.88
CA THR A 246 9.95 2.17 -5.11
C THR A 246 10.09 3.64 -5.46
N LEU A 247 11.32 4.18 -5.51
CA LEU A 247 11.55 5.61 -5.80
C LEU A 247 10.98 6.09 -7.14
N TRP A 248 10.86 5.19 -8.10
CA TRP A 248 10.44 5.51 -9.46
C TRP A 248 8.94 5.37 -9.66
N GLN A 249 8.27 4.63 -8.76
CA GLN A 249 6.83 4.35 -8.81
C GLN A 249 6.06 5.16 -7.77
N ASP A 250 6.73 5.59 -6.70
CA ASP A 250 6.11 6.31 -5.59
C ASP A 250 5.56 7.66 -6.03
N MET A 251 4.24 7.82 -5.95
CA MET A 251 3.58 9.05 -6.39
C MET A 251 3.76 10.21 -5.41
N ASP A 252 4.03 9.93 -4.13
CA ASP A 252 4.17 10.95 -3.10
C ASP A 252 5.44 11.79 -3.30
N ILE A 253 6.49 11.19 -3.87
CA ILE A 253 7.75 11.88 -4.22
C ILE A 253 7.85 12.31 -5.68
N ALA A 254 6.74 12.32 -6.44
CA ALA A 254 6.75 12.66 -7.85
C ALA A 254 7.36 14.04 -8.12
N GLY A 255 7.05 15.03 -7.28
CA GLY A 255 7.61 16.38 -7.40
C GLY A 255 9.11 16.45 -7.12
N MET A 256 9.67 15.51 -6.34
CA MET A 256 11.12 15.41 -6.15
C MET A 256 11.80 14.90 -7.43
N ARG A 257 11.18 13.98 -8.17
CA ARG A 257 11.77 13.44 -9.42
C ARG A 257 11.99 14.50 -10.50
N GLU A 258 11.23 15.58 -10.45
CA GLU A 258 11.34 16.72 -11.37
C GLU A 258 12.39 17.75 -10.91
N ASP A 259 12.86 17.66 -9.67
CA ASP A 259 13.87 18.55 -9.09
C ASP A 259 15.29 18.11 -9.48
N GLU A 260 16.14 19.08 -9.81
CA GLU A 260 17.50 18.84 -10.31
C GLU A 260 18.39 18.06 -9.33
N ARG A 261 18.06 18.07 -8.03
CA ARG A 261 18.81 17.35 -6.98
C ARG A 261 18.56 15.85 -6.98
N PHE A 262 17.46 15.38 -7.57
CA PHE A 262 17.04 13.98 -7.47
C PHE A 262 17.98 13.01 -8.17
N LEU A 263 18.33 13.28 -9.45
CA LEU A 263 19.24 12.40 -10.19
C LEU A 263 20.66 12.35 -9.57
N PRO A 264 21.27 13.48 -9.14
CA PRO A 264 22.50 13.46 -8.35
C PRO A 264 22.41 12.61 -7.09
N LEU A 265 21.30 12.71 -6.34
CA LEU A 265 21.08 11.90 -5.15
C LEU A 265 20.99 10.40 -5.50
N CYS A 266 20.21 10.02 -6.50
CA CYS A 266 20.14 8.63 -6.96
C CYS A 266 21.52 8.11 -7.38
N LYS A 267 22.31 8.91 -8.11
CA LYS A 267 23.66 8.54 -8.55
C LYS A 267 24.61 8.35 -7.37
N LYS A 268 24.51 9.17 -6.31
CA LYS A 268 25.31 9.04 -5.08
C LYS A 268 25.15 7.66 -4.41
N PHE A 269 23.99 7.04 -4.57
CA PHE A 269 23.66 5.73 -4.00
C PHE A 269 23.59 4.61 -5.05
N ASP A 270 24.13 4.82 -6.26
CA ASP A 270 24.14 3.86 -7.37
C ASP A 270 22.73 3.30 -7.68
N LEU A 271 21.73 4.19 -7.69
CA LEU A 271 20.35 3.89 -8.03
C LEU A 271 20.08 4.32 -9.47
N GLU A 272 19.83 3.35 -10.32
CA GLU A 272 19.51 3.59 -11.73
C GLU A 272 17.99 3.76 -11.93
N PRO A 273 17.57 4.63 -12.87
CA PRO A 273 16.20 4.63 -13.34
C PRO A 273 15.82 3.26 -13.91
N PRO A 274 14.55 2.85 -13.80
CA PRO A 274 14.10 1.59 -14.38
C PRO A 274 14.38 1.62 -15.89
N ARG A 275 14.88 0.51 -16.42
CA ARG A 275 15.07 0.40 -17.86
C ARG A 275 13.71 0.61 -18.54
N PRO A 276 13.63 1.43 -19.60
CA PRO A 276 12.40 1.55 -20.37
C PRO A 276 11.98 0.15 -20.80
N ALA A 277 10.69 -0.16 -20.65
CA ALA A 277 10.14 -1.40 -21.15
C ALA A 277 10.48 -1.52 -22.65
N LYS A 278 10.91 -2.71 -23.10
CA LYS A 278 11.19 -2.97 -24.51
C LYS A 278 9.91 -2.68 -25.32
N GLY A 279 9.79 -1.48 -25.89
CA GLY A 279 8.59 -1.08 -26.63
C GLY A 279 8.36 0.43 -26.72
N ASP A 280 8.84 1.23 -25.75
CA ASP A 280 8.55 2.67 -25.68
C ASP A 280 9.48 3.57 -26.51
N ALA A 281 10.36 2.97 -27.32
CA ALA A 281 11.07 3.69 -28.37
C ALA A 281 10.17 3.85 -29.61
N ARG A 282 9.11 4.67 -29.49
CA ARG A 282 8.44 5.27 -30.66
C ARG A 282 8.31 6.76 -30.42
N LYS A 283 9.34 7.47 -30.91
CA LYS A 283 9.19 8.86 -31.37
C LYS A 283 8.35 8.88 -32.64
#